data_AF-A0A957Z7V3-F1
#
_entry.id   AF-A0A957Z7V3-F1
#
_cell.length_a   1.000
_cell.length_b   1.000
_cell.length_c   1.000
_cell.angle_alpha   90.00
_cell.angle_beta   90.00
_cell.angle_gamma   90.00
#
_symmetry.space_group_name_H-M   'P 1'
#
loop_
_entity.id
_entity.type
_entity.pdbx_description
1 polymer ?
#
loop_
_entity_poly.entity_id
_entity_poly.type
_entity_poly.pdbx_seq_one_letter_code
_entity_poly.pdbx_strand_id
1 'polypeptide(L)' 'LSREQLLSQVWGYDYAGETRTVDVHVAGLRKELRASNVMVETVWGIGYKLVGPPARAGSAR' A
#
# COMPACT_ATOMS: atom_id res chain seq x y z
N LEU A 1 2.56 5.91 2.46
CA LEU A 1 1.59 6.24 3.51
C LEU A 1 1.97 5.49 4.77
N SER A 2 1.89 6.13 5.95
CA SER A 2 2.09 5.43 7.22
C SER A 2 0.94 4.47 7.51
N ARG A 3 1.13 3.55 8.46
CA ARG A 3 0.06 2.61 8.84
C ARG A 3 -1.11 3.33 9.47
N GLU A 4 -0.84 4.32 10.32
CA GLU A 4 -1.83 5.15 10.99
C GLU A 4 -2.65 5.93 9.95
N GLN A 5 -1.98 6.50 8.94
CA GLN A 5 -2.66 7.19 7.84
C GLN A 5 -3.54 6.24 7.03
N LEU A 6 -3.04 5.05 6.69
CA LEU A 6 -3.82 4.04 5.97
C LEU A 6 -5.03 3.57 6.79
N LEU A 7 -4.85 3.35 8.09
CA LEU A 7 -5.90 2.93 8.99
C LEU A 7 -7.00 4.00 9.07
N SER A 8 -6.62 5.24 9.33
CA SER A 8 -7.54 6.39 9.44
C SER A 8 -8.28 6.67 8.14
N GLN A 9 -7.62 6.56 6.98
CA GLN A 9 -8.26 6.83 5.69
C GLN A 9 -9.24 5.74 5.25
N VAL A 10 -8.96 4.47 5.58
CA VAL A 10 -9.77 3.34 5.11
C VAL A 10 -10.88 2.98 6.11
N TRP A 11 -10.62 3.04 7.42
CA TRP A 11 -11.59 2.69 8.46
C TRP A 11 -12.17 3.90 9.21
N GLY A 12 -11.59 5.09 9.04
CA GLY A 12 -11.98 6.29 9.77
C GLY A 12 -11.15 6.52 11.05
N TYR A 13 -11.25 7.74 11.59
CA TYR A 13 -10.54 8.15 12.82
C TYR A 13 -11.06 7.47 14.09
N ASP A 14 -12.31 7.00 14.07
CA ASP A 14 -12.99 6.42 15.24
C ASP A 14 -12.74 4.91 15.38
N TYR A 15 -11.95 4.33 14.47
CA TYR A 15 -11.60 2.92 14.52
C TYR A 15 -10.65 2.66 15.70
N ALA A 16 -11.19 2.04 16.75
CA ALA A 16 -10.45 1.69 17.97
C ALA A 16 -9.43 0.55 17.80
N GLY A 17 -9.18 0.07 16.57
CA GLY A 17 -8.27 -1.03 16.31
C GLY A 17 -6.82 -0.60 16.05
N GLU A 18 -5.92 -1.57 16.08
CA GLU A 18 -4.48 -1.34 15.90
C GLU A 18 -4.05 -1.29 14.43
N THR A 19 -2.91 -0.64 14.18
CA THR A 19 -2.25 -0.58 12.86
C THR A 19 -1.88 -1.94 12.29
N ARG A 20 -1.84 -3.01 13.11
CA ARG A 20 -1.68 -4.40 12.66
C ARG A 20 -2.78 -4.88 11.71
N THR A 21 -3.98 -4.32 11.78
CA THR A 21 -5.06 -4.60 10.82
C THR A 21 -4.60 -4.25 9.40
N VAL A 22 -3.89 -3.12 9.23
CA VAL A 22 -3.36 -2.69 7.93
C VAL A 22 -2.43 -3.75 7.35
N ASP A 23 -1.57 -4.36 8.17
CA ASP A 23 -0.60 -5.35 7.71
C ASP A 23 -1.29 -6.60 7.14
N VAL A 24 -2.35 -7.08 7.81
CA VAL A 24 -3.17 -8.23 7.35
C VAL A 24 -3.82 -7.92 6.00
N HIS A 25 -4.42 -6.73 5.86
CA HIS A 25 -5.05 -6.32 4.61
C HIS A 25 -4.03 -6.11 3.49
N VAL A 26 -2.85 -5.55 3.77
CA VAL A 26 -1.77 -5.43 2.78
C VAL A 26 -1.26 -6.81 2.35
N ALA A 27 -1.16 -7.79 3.26
CA ALA A 27 -0.78 -9.15 2.91
C ALA A 27 -1.81 -9.82 1.99
N GLY A 28 -3.10 -9.59 2.23
CA GLY A 28 -4.18 -10.01 1.34
C GLY A 28 -4.09 -9.31 -0.03
N LEU A 29 -4.00 -7.98 -0.04
CA LEU A 29 -3.90 -7.18 -1.26
C LEU A 29 -2.71 -7.61 -2.13
N ARG A 30 -1.54 -7.91 -1.53
CA ARG A 30 -0.38 -8.44 -2.26
C ARG A 30 -0.65 -9.76 -2.97
N LYS A 31 -1.52 -10.62 -2.43
CA LYS A 31 -1.90 -11.88 -3.09
C LYS A 31 -2.76 -11.61 -4.33
N GLU A 32 -3.73 -10.72 -4.21
CA GLU A 32 -4.62 -10.34 -5.33
C GLU A 32 -3.86 -9.59 -6.43
N LEU A 33 -2.88 -8.75 -6.07
CA LEU A 33 -2.07 -7.98 -7.03
C LEU A 33 -1.01 -8.79 -7.76
N ARG A 34 -0.83 -10.10 -7.48
CA ARG A 34 0.24 -10.94 -8.08
C ARG A 34 0.24 -10.96 -9.61
N ALA A 35 -0.94 -10.85 -10.23
CA ALA A 35 -1.09 -10.81 -11.69
C ALA A 35 -1.18 -9.40 -12.27
N SER A 36 -1.10 -8.36 -11.42
CA SER A 36 -1.18 -6.97 -11.84
C SER A 36 0.22 -6.40 -12.13
N ASN A 37 0.28 -5.27 -12.84
CA ASN A 37 1.51 -4.52 -13.06
C ASN A 37 1.86 -3.58 -11.88
N VAL A 38 1.08 -3.59 -10.80
CA VAL A 38 1.30 -2.78 -9.61
C VAL A 38 1.68 -3.64 -8.42
N MET A 39 2.51 -3.10 -7.53
CA MET A 39 3.02 -3.80 -6.35
C MET A 39 2.88 -2.90 -5.12
N VAL A 40 2.74 -3.52 -3.94
CA VAL A 40 2.79 -2.79 -2.66
C VAL A 40 4.10 -3.11 -1.98
N GLU A 41 4.96 -2.11 -1.82
CA GLU A 41 6.24 -2.21 -1.14
C GLU A 41 6.14 -1.82 0.33
N THR A 42 6.96 -2.47 1.16
CA THR A 42 7.14 -2.08 2.56
C THR A 42 8.24 -1.01 2.62
N VAL A 43 7.91 0.15 3.17
CA VAL A 43 8.89 1.16 3.55
C VAL A 43 9.15 1.00 5.05
N TRP A 44 10.30 0.41 5.39
CA TRP A 44 10.65 0.05 6.77
C TRP A 44 10.58 1.25 7.71
N GLY A 45 9.98 1.05 8.89
CA GLY A 45 9.75 2.11 9.88
C GLY A 45 8.69 3.16 9.49
N ILE A 46 8.17 3.13 8.27
CA ILE A 46 7.20 4.14 7.78
C ILE A 46 5.84 3.51 7.50
N GLY A 47 5.75 2.53 6.58
CA GLY A 47 4.46 2.02 6.13
C GLY A 47 4.54 1.38 4.75
N TYR A 48 3.60 1.75 3.87
CA TYR A 48 3.44 1.11 2.56
C TYR A 48 3.40 2.12 1.43
N LYS A 49 3.87 1.69 0.26
CA LYS A 49 3.85 2.45 -0.98
C LYS A 49 3.33 1.57 -2.11
N LEU A 50 2.41 2.11 -2.92
CA LEU A 50 2.04 1.51 -4.19
C LEU A 50 3.09 1.89 -5.25
N VAL A 51 3.61 0.90 -5.95
CA VAL A 51 4.58 1.05 -7.02
C VAL A 51 3.94 0.49 -8.29
N GLY A 52 3.72 1.36 -9.27
CA GLY A 52 3.23 0.95 -10.58
C GLY A 52 4.34 0.44 -11.48
N PRO A 53 4.00 -0.02 -12.70
CA PRO A 53 5.03 -0.33 -13.69
C PRO A 53 5.89 0.92 -13.90
N PRO A 54 7.20 0.78 -14.17
CA PRO A 54 8.05 1.92 -14.45
C PRO A 54 7.35 2.78 -15.51
N ALA A 55 7.18 4.07 -15.20
CA ALA A 55 6.67 5.03 -16.17
C ALA A 55 7.46 4.81 -17.45
N ARG A 56 6.76 4.49 -18.55
CA ARG A 56 7.39 4.07 -19.82
C ARG A 56 8.61 4.93 -20.08
N ALA A 57 9.79 4.33 -20.00
CA ALA A 57 11.01 4.97 -20.45
C ALA A 57 10.88 5.12 -21.97
N GLY A 58 10.45 6.30 -22.43
CA GLY A 58 10.39 6.63 -23.85
C GLY A 58 9.07 7.24 -24.33
N SER A 59 9.01 8.57 -24.24
CA SER A 59 8.50 9.48 -25.27
C SER A 59 8.87 10.89 -24.75
N ALA A 60 9.66 11.74 -25.39
CA ALA A 60 10.27 11.76 -26.70
C ALA A 60 11.51 12.67 -26.63
N ARG A 61 12.32 12.56 -27.68
CA ARG A 61 13.35 13.47 -28.22
C ARG A 61 13.58 14.81 -27.53
#